data_AF-A0A432T651-F1
#
_entry.id   AF-A0A432T651-F1
#
_cell.length_a   1.000
_cell.length_b   1.000
_cell.length_c   1.000
_cell.angle_alpha   90.00
_cell.angle_beta   90.00
_cell.angle_gamma   90.00
#
_symmetry.space_group_name_H-M   'P 1'
#
loop_
_entity.id
_entity.type
_entity.pdbx_description
1 polymer ?
#
loop_
_entity_poly.entity_id
_entity_poly.type
_entity_poly.pdbx_seq_one_letter_code
_entity_poly.pdbx_strand_id
1 'polypeptide(L)'
;MILTHHVKRKMSQRGITKNMMNVVSLYGKYQRDKIFMNRQRIKLLLKKVDFYRRMQRGKNCNKMVLKNLNTLRKYILKIEDKGGITLVMVDGVSITTYNTNSFKRKRKGSSRVK
;
A
#
# COMPACT_ATOMS: atom_id res chain seq x y z
N MET A 1 -11.56 -0.39 -11.09
CA MET A 1 -10.31 0.31 -11.44
C MET A 1 -9.81 -0.21 -12.77
N ILE A 2 -9.67 0.66 -13.76
CA ILE A 2 -9.23 0.29 -15.11
C ILE A 2 -7.69 0.28 -15.13
N LEU A 3 -7.08 -0.82 -15.57
CA LEU A 3 -5.62 -0.99 -15.62
C LEU A 3 -5.10 -0.84 -17.04
N THR A 4 -4.30 0.19 -17.28
CA THR A 4 -3.56 0.36 -18.55
C THR A 4 -2.46 -0.69 -18.74
N HIS A 5 -1.97 -0.86 -19.97
CA HIS A 5 -0.80 -1.70 -20.23
C HIS A 5 0.45 -1.19 -19.50
N HIS A 6 0.61 0.14 -19.40
CA HIS A 6 1.75 0.74 -18.69
C HIS A 6 1.77 0.34 -17.21
N VAL A 7 0.63 0.44 -16.50
CA VAL A 7 0.59 0.06 -15.09
C VAL A 7 0.82 -1.44 -14.89
N LYS A 8 0.26 -2.30 -15.76
CA LYS A 8 0.52 -3.75 -15.72
C LYS A 8 2.01 -4.08 -15.87
N ARG A 9 2.70 -3.43 -16.81
CA ARG A 9 4.15 -3.58 -16.98
C ARG A 9 4.93 -3.12 -15.75
N LYS A 10 4.60 -1.94 -15.21
CA LYS A 10 5.25 -1.38 -14.00
C LYS A 10 5.01 -2.23 -12.75
N MET A 11 3.83 -2.82 -12.62
CA MET A 11 3.50 -3.76 -11.55
C MET A 11 4.45 -4.96 -11.57
N SER A 12 4.60 -5.61 -12.73
CA SER A 12 5.50 -6.75 -12.92
C SER A 12 6.95 -6.39 -12.57
N GLN A 13 7.45 -5.27 -13.12
CA GLN A 13 8.81 -4.79 -12.89
C GLN A 13 9.13 -4.50 -11.41
N ARG A 14 8.12 -4.19 -10.59
CA ARG A 14 8.29 -3.78 -9.17
C ARG A 14 7.78 -4.84 -8.20
N GLY A 15 7.35 -6.01 -8.71
CA GLY A 15 6.73 -7.07 -7.93
C GLY A 15 5.49 -6.59 -7.15
N ILE A 16 4.72 -5.66 -7.70
CA ILE A 16 3.50 -5.12 -7.10
C ILE A 16 2.32 -5.89 -7.67
N THR A 17 1.56 -6.57 -6.81
CA THR A 17 0.39 -7.35 -7.24
C THR A 17 -0.87 -6.48 -7.31
N LYS A 18 -1.88 -6.92 -8.06
CA LYS A 18 -3.18 -6.23 -8.16
C LYS A 18 -3.82 -6.03 -6.79
N ASN A 19 -3.72 -7.02 -5.90
CA ASN A 19 -4.31 -6.94 -4.56
C ASN A 19 -3.63 -5.88 -3.70
N MET A 20 -2.32 -5.68 -3.85
CA MET A 20 -1.62 -4.57 -3.19
C MET A 20 -2.11 -3.22 -3.70
N MET A 21 -2.35 -3.09 -5.02
CA MET A 21 -2.94 -1.87 -5.59
C MET A 21 -4.38 -1.64 -5.12
N ASN A 22 -5.21 -2.69 -5.01
CA ASN A 22 -6.56 -2.56 -4.47
C ASN A 22 -6.52 -2.02 -3.04
N VAL A 23 -5.61 -2.51 -2.20
CA VAL A 23 -5.41 -2.00 -0.82
C VAL A 23 -4.97 -0.54 -0.83
N VAL A 24 -4.07 -0.13 -1.74
CA VAL A 24 -3.66 1.28 -1.90
C VAL A 24 -4.83 2.15 -2.37
N SER A 25 -5.60 1.72 -3.36
CA SER A 25 -6.75 2.47 -3.87
C SER A 25 -7.84 2.67 -2.81
N LEU A 26 -8.09 1.66 -1.96
CA LEU A 26 -9.12 1.70 -0.92
C LEU A 26 -8.69 2.49 0.33
N TYR A 27 -7.45 2.33 0.81
CA TYR A 27 -7.01 2.86 2.12
C TYR A 27 -5.91 3.93 2.03
N GLY A 28 -5.37 4.17 0.85
CA GLY A 28 -4.33 5.17 0.61
C GLY A 28 -4.82 6.60 0.84
N LYS A 29 -3.86 7.54 0.92
CA LYS A 29 -4.16 8.97 0.95
C LYS A 29 -4.16 9.51 -0.47
N TYR A 30 -5.22 10.22 -0.83
CA TYR A 30 -5.31 10.96 -2.08
C TYR A 30 -4.54 12.27 -1.96
N GLN A 31 -3.79 12.60 -3.00
CA GLN A 31 -3.08 13.85 -3.18
C GLN A 31 -3.00 14.15 -4.68
N ARG A 32 -3.88 15.03 -5.17
CA ARG A 32 -4.10 15.25 -6.60
C ARG A 32 -4.34 13.89 -7.28
N ASP A 33 -3.60 13.60 -8.34
CA ASP A 33 -3.71 12.38 -9.15
C ASP A 33 -3.01 11.16 -8.52
N LYS A 34 -2.53 11.28 -7.28
CA LYS A 34 -1.77 10.23 -6.59
C LYS A 34 -2.54 9.70 -5.40
N ILE A 35 -2.51 8.38 -5.25
CA ILE A 35 -2.92 7.67 -4.06
C ILE A 35 -1.68 7.02 -3.47
N PHE A 36 -1.31 7.33 -2.23
CA PHE A 36 -0.12 6.76 -1.63
C PHE A 36 -0.39 6.13 -0.26
N MET A 37 0.38 5.08 0.03
CA MET A 37 0.40 4.41 1.32
C MET A 37 1.83 4.40 1.85
N ASN A 38 2.18 5.39 2.67
CA ASN A 38 3.50 5.51 3.29
C ASN A 38 3.59 4.67 4.58
N ARG A 39 4.79 4.52 5.14
CA ARG A 39 5.03 3.72 6.36
C ARG A 39 4.13 4.11 7.55
N GLN A 40 3.88 5.39 7.75
CA GLN A 40 3.01 5.86 8.85
C GLN A 40 1.57 5.36 8.66
N ARG A 41 1.02 5.50 7.45
CA ARG A 41 -0.33 5.02 7.12
C ARG A 41 -0.44 3.51 7.18
N ILE A 42 0.58 2.79 6.74
CA ILE A 42 0.64 1.33 6.82
C ILE A 42 0.52 0.89 8.29
N LYS A 43 1.32 1.48 9.18
CA LYS A 43 1.27 1.17 10.61
C LYS A 43 -0.12 1.44 11.22
N LEU A 44 -0.74 2.56 10.86
CA LEU A 44 -2.10 2.89 11.32
C LEU A 44 -3.13 1.86 10.82
N LEU A 45 -3.05 1.47 9.54
CA LEU A 45 -3.97 0.49 8.97
C LEU A 45 -3.75 -0.91 9.57
N LEU A 46 -2.50 -1.33 9.78
CA LEU A 46 -2.18 -2.60 10.44
C LEU A 46 -2.75 -2.66 11.85
N LYS A 47 -2.61 -1.59 12.65
CA LYS A 47 -3.19 -1.51 14.00
C LYS A 47 -4.71 -1.70 13.96
N LYS A 48 -5.40 -1.02 13.04
CA LYS A 48 -6.86 -1.17 12.86
C LYS A 48 -7.24 -2.60 12.47
N VAL A 49 -6.55 -3.17 11.47
CA VAL A 49 -6.82 -4.55 11.01
C VAL A 49 -6.55 -5.57 12.12
N ASP A 50 -5.49 -5.41 12.90
CA ASP A 50 -5.20 -6.28 14.04
C ASP A 50 -6.23 -6.17 15.17
N PHE A 51 -6.73 -4.98 15.42
CA PHE A 51 -7.81 -4.78 16.38
C PHE A 51 -9.04 -5.58 15.97
N TYR A 52 -9.55 -5.38 14.74
CA TYR A 52 -10.70 -6.13 14.24
C TYR A 52 -10.44 -7.64 14.18
N ARG A 53 -9.24 -8.05 13.76
CA ARG A 53 -8.84 -9.46 13.71
C ARG A 53 -8.89 -10.11 15.09
N ARG A 54 -8.48 -9.40 16.15
CA ARG A 54 -8.53 -9.92 17.54
C ARG A 54 -9.96 -10.04 18.05
N MET A 55 -10.83 -9.08 17.75
CA MET A 55 -12.26 -9.16 18.12
C MET A 55 -12.93 -10.39 17.50
N GLN A 56 -12.53 -10.78 16.29
CA GLN A 56 -13.08 -11.93 15.56
C GLN A 56 -12.46 -13.28 15.98
N ARG A 57 -11.76 -13.40 17.12
CA ARG A 57 -11.19 -14.69 17.61
C ARG A 57 -12.00 -15.35 18.73
N GLY A 58 -13.13 -14.77 19.14
CA GLY A 58 -13.98 -15.31 20.21
C GLY A 58 -14.85 -16.51 19.79
N LYS A 59 -15.64 -17.04 20.74
CA LYS A 59 -16.53 -18.21 20.56
C LYS A 59 -17.55 -18.03 19.42
N ASN A 60 -18.03 -16.81 19.17
CA ASN A 60 -18.97 -16.47 18.09
C ASN A 60 -18.28 -15.80 16.88
N CYS A 61 -17.15 -16.34 16.44
CA CYS A 61 -16.39 -15.75 15.34
C CYS A 61 -16.96 -16.10 13.96
N ASN A 62 -17.05 -15.10 13.09
CA ASN A 62 -17.28 -15.34 11.67
C ASN A 62 -15.94 -15.73 11.01
N LYS A 63 -15.73 -17.03 10.77
CA LYS A 63 -14.50 -17.58 10.16
C LYS A 63 -14.17 -16.94 8.81
N MET A 64 -15.17 -16.59 8.00
CA MET A 64 -14.99 -15.93 6.70
C MET A 64 -14.38 -14.53 6.88
N VAL A 65 -14.92 -13.75 7.83
CA VAL A 65 -14.41 -12.41 8.15
C VAL A 65 -12.97 -12.49 8.66
N LEU A 66 -12.66 -13.43 9.55
CA LEU A 66 -11.30 -13.63 10.05
C LEU A 66 -10.31 -13.97 8.90
N LYS A 67 -10.71 -14.84 7.97
CA LYS A 67 -9.92 -15.18 6.78
C LYS A 67 -9.66 -13.97 5.88
N ASN A 68 -10.68 -13.13 5.68
CA ASN A 68 -10.57 -11.90 4.89
C ASN A 68 -9.63 -10.89 5.56
N LEU A 69 -9.73 -10.71 6.88
CA LEU A 69 -8.84 -9.84 7.65
C LEU A 69 -7.37 -10.33 7.62
N ASN A 70 -7.15 -11.64 7.71
CA ASN A 70 -5.81 -12.24 7.57
C ASN A 70 -5.24 -11.99 6.16
N THR A 71 -6.07 -12.14 5.14
CA THR A 71 -5.70 -11.88 3.74
C THR A 71 -5.35 -10.41 3.51
N LEU A 72 -6.18 -9.49 4.02
CA LEU A 72 -5.92 -8.05 3.98
C LEU A 72 -4.61 -7.70 4.69
N ARG A 73 -4.42 -8.21 5.92
CA ARG A 73 -3.18 -8.04 6.70
C ARG A 73 -1.95 -8.47 5.91
N LYS A 74 -2.00 -9.64 5.26
CA LYS A 74 -0.91 -10.16 4.42
C LYS A 74 -0.53 -9.17 3.31
N TYR A 75 -1.52 -8.57 2.64
CA TYR A 75 -1.22 -7.58 1.60
C TYR A 75 -0.67 -6.26 2.17
N ILE A 76 -1.14 -5.82 3.32
CA ILE A 76 -0.61 -4.62 3.98
C ILE A 76 0.87 -4.82 4.37
N LEU A 77 1.23 -5.98 4.92
CA LEU A 77 2.62 -6.33 5.23
C LEU A 77 3.50 -6.33 3.97
N LYS A 78 3.02 -6.91 2.86
CA LYS A 78 3.75 -6.85 1.58
C LYS A 78 3.96 -5.42 1.06
N ILE A 79 3.02 -4.51 1.33
CA ILE A 79 3.17 -3.08 1.01
C ILE A 79 4.22 -2.45 1.92
N GLU A 80 4.26 -2.85 3.20
CA GLU A 80 5.26 -2.42 4.19
C GLU A 80 6.69 -2.81 3.78
N ASP A 81 6.89 -4.06 3.36
CA ASP A 81 8.18 -4.60 2.92
C ASP A 81 8.75 -3.79 1.75
N LYS A 82 7.88 -3.26 0.88
CA LYS A 82 8.25 -2.38 -0.24
C LYS A 82 8.52 -0.93 0.18
N GLY A 83 8.33 -0.60 1.46
CA GLY A 83 8.46 0.75 2.00
C GLY A 83 7.27 1.66 1.69
N GLY A 84 6.15 1.11 1.24
CA GLY A 84 4.98 1.83 0.76
C GLY A 84 4.85 1.87 -0.75
N ILE A 85 3.63 2.11 -1.24
CA ILE A 85 3.29 2.14 -2.67
C ILE A 85 2.49 3.41 -2.97
N THR A 86 2.81 4.01 -4.12
CA THR A 86 2.10 5.13 -4.72
C THR A 86 1.53 4.69 -6.06
N LEU A 87 0.23 4.89 -6.22
CA LEU A 87 -0.53 4.70 -7.44
C LEU A 87 -0.87 6.06 -8.03
N VAL A 88 -0.71 6.22 -9.34
CA VAL A 88 -1.15 7.41 -10.07
C VAL A 88 -2.39 7.05 -10.87
N MET A 89 -3.46 7.81 -10.71
CA MET A 89 -4.71 7.64 -11.45
C MET A 89 -5.23 8.98 -11.95
N VAL A 90 -5.82 8.96 -13.13
CA VAL A 90 -6.56 10.08 -13.74
C VAL A 90 -7.88 9.51 -14.23
N ASP A 91 -8.99 10.16 -13.87
CA ASP A 91 -10.35 9.78 -14.29
C ASP A 91 -10.70 8.30 -14.10
N GLY A 92 -10.29 7.71 -12.96
CA GLY A 92 -10.53 6.29 -12.65
C GLY A 92 -9.63 5.29 -13.39
N VAL A 93 -8.73 5.78 -14.25
CA VAL A 93 -7.74 4.98 -15.00
C VAL A 93 -6.40 5.00 -14.28
N SER A 94 -5.86 3.81 -13.98
CA SER A 94 -4.53 3.67 -13.39
C SER A 94 -3.43 3.82 -14.44
N ILE A 95 -2.62 4.86 -14.29
CA ILE A 95 -1.52 5.17 -15.21
C ILE A 95 -0.25 4.41 -14.82
N THR A 96 0.21 4.57 -13.58
CA THR A 96 1.48 3.99 -13.11
C THR A 96 1.47 3.70 -11.61
N THR A 97 2.37 2.83 -11.15
CA THR A 97 2.54 2.50 -9.73
C THR A 97 4.01 2.32 -9.37
N TYR A 98 4.43 2.79 -8.20
CA TYR A 98 5.82 2.75 -7.75
C TYR A 98 5.93 2.73 -6.23
N ASN A 99 7.08 2.31 -5.68
CA ASN A 99 7.28 2.34 -4.22
C ASN A 99 7.38 3.80 -3.73
N THR A 100 6.67 4.17 -2.67
CA THR A 100 6.57 5.57 -2.19
C THR A 100 7.94 6.18 -1.84
N ASN A 101 8.90 5.38 -1.39
CA ASN A 101 10.26 5.85 -1.05
C ASN A 101 11.24 5.90 -2.24
N SER A 102 10.81 5.63 -3.48
CA SER A 102 11.69 5.59 -4.66
C SER A 102 12.48 6.89 -4.92
N PHE A 103 12.00 8.03 -4.43
CA PHE A 103 12.64 9.34 -4.60
C PHE A 103 13.31 9.88 -3.33
N LYS A 104 13.62 9.04 -2.32
CA LYS A 104 14.45 9.50 -1.18
C LYS A 104 15.84 9.89 -1.68
N ARG A 105 15.98 11.14 -2.10
CA ARG A 105 17.24 11.83 -2.35
C ARG A 105 18.02 11.73 -1.03
N LYS A 106 19.16 11.03 -1.01
CA LYS A 106 20.10 11.13 0.12
C LYS A 106 20.31 12.63 0.32
N ARG A 107 19.99 13.18 1.49
CA ARG A 107 20.44 14.54 1.83
C ARG A 107 21.96 14.47 1.62
N LYS A 108 22.49 15.22 0.65
CA LYS A 108 23.94 15.41 0.57
C LYS A 108 24.31 15.91 1.97
N GLY A 109 25.17 15.16 2.67
CA GLY A 109 25.66 15.57 3.96
C GLY A 109 26.13 17.01 3.81
N SER A 110 25.67 17.89 4.70
CA SER A 110 26.23 19.22 4.85
C SER A 110 27.75 19.07 4.87
N SER A 111 28.39 19.44 3.75
CA SER A 111 29.84 19.47 3.66
C SER A 111 30.31 20.35 4.80
N ARG A 112 30.91 19.71 5.81
CA ARG A 112 31.55 20.39 6.92
C ARG A 112 32.73 21.10 6.27
N VAL A 113 32.56 22.40 6.00
CA VAL A 113 33.67 23.28 5.61
C VAL A 113 34.66 23.19 6.78
N LYS A 114 35.82 22.58 6.50
CA LYS A 114 36.98 22.60 7.40
C LYS A 114 37.69 23.92 7.24
#